data_AF-A0A7K3G8K1-F1
#
_entry.id   AF-A0A7K3G8K1-F1
#
_cell.length_a   1.000
_cell.length_b   1.000
_cell.length_c   1.000
_cell.angle_alpha   90.00
_cell.angle_beta   90.00
_cell.angle_gamma   90.00
#
_symmetry.space_group_name_H-M   'P 1'
#
loop_
_entity.id
_entity.type
_entity.pdbx_description
1 polymer ?
#
loop_
_entity_poly.entity_id
_entity_poly.type
_entity_poly.pdbx_seq_one_letter_code
_entity_poly.pdbx_strand_id
1 'polypeptide(L)'
;GAVAPGPARSRAIGTWTAVGAAGGAAGGFVGGLLVDLLSWRWVLLINVPIGVLVLAGALMWLRESRPGTGRRLDLPGAILVTGGLATLAYGIVQTEEAGWGDPKTLLTLLGALVLLAAFVAVEARTAAPLMPLKIFRTRTVSAANTAILLFGSSSFGMWFFMTVYAQNVLGYTPLQAGLALVPSSLAVVLGSKLAPRLMPALGARTLAVIGALVAASGFAWQSTMSVDGTFLTTILGPGILMMGGIGLATTPLATLATSSAAPGEAGLVSGLVNTSRTMGGALGLATLSTVAAAVTGPLHGTPDPAALTSGYAAAFRVSASILLGATLLMLLWLPRSGRRDAEHP
;
A
#
# COMPACT_ATOMS: atom_id res chain seq x y z
N GLY A 1 -18.58 17.26 8.03
CA GLY A 1 -20.03 17.12 8.22
C GLY A 1 -20.38 15.66 8.34
N ALA A 2 -20.84 15.23 9.51
CA ALA A 2 -21.25 13.85 9.75
C ALA A 2 -22.62 13.61 9.09
N VAL A 3 -22.68 12.71 8.11
CA VAL A 3 -23.94 12.29 7.48
C VAL A 3 -24.74 11.51 8.52
N ALA A 4 -25.96 11.95 8.79
CA ALA A 4 -26.87 11.31 9.76
C ALA A 4 -27.15 9.84 9.38
N PRO A 5 -27.33 8.93 10.36
CA PRO A 5 -27.64 7.52 10.08
C PRO A 5 -28.98 7.39 9.33
N GLY A 6 -29.00 6.70 8.17
CA GLY A 6 -30.23 6.45 7.42
C GLY A 6 -30.04 5.80 6.04
N PRO A 7 -31.13 5.51 5.30
CA PRO A 7 -31.12 4.86 3.97
C PRO A 7 -30.27 5.59 2.92
N ALA A 8 -30.11 6.91 3.06
CA ALA A 8 -29.26 7.72 2.19
C ALA A 8 -27.76 7.38 2.36
N ARG A 9 -27.31 7.08 3.59
CA ARG A 9 -25.93 6.69 3.87
C ARG A 9 -25.63 5.28 3.34
N SER A 10 -26.55 4.34 3.49
CA SER A 10 -26.39 2.99 2.92
C SER A 10 -26.39 3.02 1.39
N ARG A 11 -27.25 3.84 0.77
CA ARG A 11 -27.26 4.05 -0.69
C ARG A 11 -25.98 4.73 -1.19
N ALA A 12 -25.45 5.73 -0.46
CA ALA A 12 -24.19 6.39 -0.77
C ALA A 12 -22.98 5.46 -0.63
N ILE A 13 -22.91 4.67 0.46
CA ILE A 13 -21.85 3.67 0.65
C ILE A 13 -21.96 2.56 -0.40
N GLY A 14 -23.17 2.14 -0.76
CA GLY A 14 -23.43 1.14 -1.79
C GLY A 14 -23.02 1.60 -3.20
N THR A 15 -23.35 2.84 -3.57
CA THR A 15 -22.90 3.44 -4.83
C THR A 15 -21.39 3.65 -4.85
N TRP A 16 -20.79 4.15 -3.77
CA TRP A 16 -19.32 4.28 -3.66
C TRP A 16 -18.61 2.93 -3.79
N THR A 17 -19.18 1.90 -3.17
CA THR A 17 -18.75 0.50 -3.26
C THR A 17 -18.83 -0.06 -4.68
N ALA A 18 -19.93 0.22 -5.39
CA ALA A 18 -20.16 -0.20 -6.76
C ALA A 18 -19.21 0.53 -7.73
N VAL A 19 -19.01 1.84 -7.54
CA VAL A 19 -18.06 2.64 -8.32
C VAL A 19 -16.63 2.17 -8.09
N GLY A 20 -16.23 1.85 -6.85
CA GLY A 20 -14.90 1.32 -6.57
C GLY A 20 -14.64 -0.05 -7.20
N ALA A 21 -15.65 -0.93 -7.20
CA ALA A 21 -15.56 -2.25 -7.85
C ALA A 21 -15.55 -2.13 -9.39
N ALA A 22 -16.41 -1.27 -9.95
CA ALA A 22 -16.45 -0.97 -11.37
C ALA A 22 -15.15 -0.31 -11.84
N GLY A 23 -14.58 0.61 -11.05
CA GLY A 23 -13.31 1.26 -11.34
C GLY A 23 -12.12 0.31 -11.32
N GLY A 24 -12.11 -0.70 -10.43
CA GLY A 24 -11.08 -1.75 -10.43
C GLY A 24 -11.12 -2.64 -11.68
N ALA A 25 -12.31 -3.13 -12.05
CA ALA A 25 -12.48 -3.98 -13.23
C ALA A 25 -12.30 -3.21 -14.54
N ALA A 26 -12.90 -2.02 -14.65
CA ALA A 26 -12.76 -1.14 -15.81
C ALA A 26 -11.33 -0.59 -15.92
N GLY A 27 -10.64 -0.34 -14.80
CA GLY A 27 -9.27 0.18 -14.81
C GLY A 27 -8.27 -0.78 -15.45
N GLY A 28 -8.35 -2.09 -15.12
CA GLY A 28 -7.53 -3.10 -15.76
C GLY A 28 -7.83 -3.26 -17.25
N PHE A 29 -9.11 -3.24 -17.62
CA PHE A 29 -9.54 -3.34 -19.02
C PHE A 29 -9.15 -2.12 -19.86
N VAL A 30 -9.49 -0.91 -19.40
CA VAL A 30 -9.18 0.36 -20.08
C VAL A 30 -7.67 0.58 -20.11
N GLY A 31 -6.97 0.36 -18.99
CA GLY A 31 -5.52 0.47 -18.93
C GLY A 31 -4.83 -0.48 -19.90
N GLY A 32 -5.23 -1.75 -19.94
CA GLY A 32 -4.73 -2.74 -20.89
C GLY A 32 -5.00 -2.35 -22.34
N LEU A 33 -6.22 -1.94 -22.66
CA LEU A 33 -6.63 -1.54 -24.01
C LEU A 33 -5.89 -0.28 -24.50
N LEU A 34 -5.61 0.68 -23.61
CA LEU A 34 -4.80 1.85 -23.94
C LEU A 34 -3.34 1.51 -24.24
N VAL A 35 -2.75 0.58 -23.48
CA VAL A 35 -1.37 0.13 -23.73
C VAL A 35 -1.28 -0.65 -25.03
N ASP A 36 -2.24 -1.54 -25.26
CA ASP A 36 -2.26 -2.48 -26.39
C ASP A 36 -2.57 -1.79 -27.73
N LEU A 37 -3.55 -0.89 -27.77
CA LEU A 37 -3.99 -0.23 -29.01
C LEU A 37 -3.26 1.08 -29.33
N LEU A 38 -2.76 1.78 -28.32
CA LEU A 38 -2.18 3.12 -28.48
C LEU A 38 -0.71 3.14 -28.04
N SER A 39 -0.47 3.29 -26.74
CA SER A 39 0.84 3.20 -26.08
C SER A 39 0.69 3.45 -24.59
N TRP A 40 1.68 3.03 -23.81
CA TRP A 40 1.76 3.27 -22.37
C TRP A 40 1.57 4.76 -21.97
N ARG A 41 1.92 5.71 -22.85
CA ARG A 41 1.77 7.16 -22.59
C ARG A 41 0.32 7.57 -22.40
N TRP A 42 -0.62 6.88 -23.05
CA TRP A 42 -2.05 7.19 -22.94
C TRP A 42 -2.65 6.80 -21.59
N VAL A 43 -2.03 5.86 -20.88
CA VAL A 43 -2.38 5.55 -19.49
C VAL A 43 -2.12 6.75 -18.56
N LEU A 44 -1.15 7.60 -18.89
CA LEU A 44 -0.93 8.86 -18.18
C LEU A 44 -1.90 9.95 -18.66
N LEU A 45 -2.07 10.09 -19.98
CA LEU A 45 -2.92 11.13 -20.58
C LEU A 45 -4.39 10.98 -20.21
N ILE A 46 -4.92 9.77 -20.01
CA ILE A 46 -6.32 9.58 -19.61
C ILE A 46 -6.63 10.19 -18.23
N ASN A 47 -5.64 10.34 -17.36
CA ASN A 47 -5.83 11.01 -16.07
C ASN A 47 -6.08 12.52 -16.24
N VAL A 48 -5.62 13.14 -17.33
CA VAL A 48 -5.80 14.58 -17.58
C VAL A 48 -7.27 14.97 -17.74
N PRO A 49 -8.07 14.38 -18.67
CA PRO A 49 -9.48 14.73 -18.81
C PRO A 49 -10.30 14.33 -17.57
N ILE A 50 -9.98 13.20 -16.92
CA ILE A 50 -10.61 12.80 -15.66
C ILE A 50 -10.33 13.85 -14.58
N GLY A 51 -9.08 14.29 -14.46
CA GLY A 51 -8.65 15.32 -13.51
C GLY A 51 -9.37 16.66 -13.75
N VAL A 52 -9.53 17.07 -15.01
CA VAL A 52 -10.28 18.28 -15.39
C VAL A 52 -11.76 18.15 -14.98
N LEU A 53 -12.39 17.02 -15.25
CA LEU A 53 -13.79 16.76 -14.86
C LEU A 53 -13.99 16.79 -13.35
N VAL A 54 -13.09 16.13 -12.60
CA VAL A 54 -13.12 16.12 -11.13
C VAL A 54 -12.88 17.53 -10.58
N LEU A 55 -11.93 18.28 -11.13
CA LEU A 55 -11.63 19.65 -10.71
C LEU A 55 -12.82 20.58 -11.00
N ALA A 56 -13.41 20.49 -12.18
CA ALA A 56 -14.61 21.26 -12.53
C ALA A 56 -15.77 20.92 -11.59
N GLY A 57 -16.03 19.63 -11.34
CA GLY A 57 -17.05 19.20 -10.40
C GLY A 57 -16.79 19.68 -8.97
N ALA A 58 -15.53 19.67 -8.53
CA ALA A 58 -15.14 20.18 -7.23
C ALA A 58 -15.39 21.69 -7.12
N LEU A 59 -14.96 22.48 -8.12
CA LEU A 59 -15.19 23.93 -8.16
C LEU A 59 -16.68 24.30 -8.18
N MET A 60 -17.51 23.48 -8.84
CA MET A 60 -18.96 23.73 -8.94
C MET A 60 -19.75 23.31 -7.69
N TRP A 61 -19.33 22.25 -7.00
CA TRP A 61 -20.15 21.63 -5.95
C TRP A 61 -19.55 21.63 -4.55
N LEU A 62 -18.23 21.79 -4.37
CA LEU A 62 -17.67 21.96 -3.04
C LEU A 62 -17.87 23.41 -2.57
N ARG A 63 -18.80 23.60 -1.63
CA ARG A 63 -18.82 24.81 -0.81
C ARG A 63 -17.61 24.81 0.12
N GLU A 64 -16.86 25.91 0.09
CA GLU A 64 -15.73 26.19 0.95
C GLU A 64 -16.07 25.90 2.43
N SER A 65 -15.68 24.74 2.92
CA SER A 65 -15.76 24.44 4.35
C SER A 65 -14.48 24.96 4.97
N ARG A 66 -14.42 26.25 5.29
CA ARG A 66 -13.33 26.82 6.08
C ARG A 66 -13.24 26.03 7.39
N PRO A 67 -12.19 25.23 7.62
CA PRO A 67 -11.98 24.65 8.93
C PRO A 67 -11.61 25.84 9.83
N GLY A 68 -12.49 26.17 10.77
CA GLY A 68 -12.15 27.13 11.82
C GLY A 68 -11.00 26.55 12.63
N THR A 69 -9.79 27.07 12.41
CA THR A 69 -8.72 27.31 13.40
C THR A 69 -7.44 27.68 12.67
N GLY A 70 -6.85 28.82 13.02
CA GLY A 70 -5.62 29.37 12.46
C GLY A 70 -4.37 28.58 12.84
N ARG A 71 -4.23 27.34 12.35
CA ARG A 71 -2.99 26.58 12.50
C ARG A 71 -1.99 27.13 11.48
N ARG A 72 -0.97 27.85 11.96
CA ARG A 72 0.14 28.35 11.12
C ARG A 72 0.77 27.16 10.39
N LEU A 73 0.97 27.28 9.08
CA LEU A 73 1.57 26.25 8.26
C LEU A 73 3.05 26.13 8.67
N ASP A 74 3.48 24.94 9.09
CA ASP A 74 4.90 24.65 9.32
C ASP A 74 5.59 24.45 7.95
N LEU A 75 5.94 25.56 7.30
CA LEU A 75 6.64 25.56 6.01
C LEU A 75 7.98 24.82 6.08
N PRO A 76 8.85 25.07 7.07
CA PRO A 76 10.12 24.35 7.20
C PRO A 76 9.92 22.84 7.33
N GLY A 77 8.99 22.41 8.20
CA GLY A 77 8.64 21.00 8.37
C GLY A 77 8.12 20.38 7.06
N ALA A 78 7.21 21.07 6.37
CA ALA A 78 6.65 20.63 5.09
C ALA A 78 7.74 20.46 3.99
N ILE A 79 8.64 21.43 3.85
CA ILE A 79 9.72 21.36 2.86
C ILE A 79 10.67 20.20 3.17
N LEU A 80 11.06 20.03 4.43
CA LEU A 80 12.00 18.99 4.83
C LEU A 80 11.40 17.59 4.68
N VAL A 81 10.13 17.37 5.06
CA VAL A 81 9.49 16.06 4.93
C VAL A 81 9.21 15.72 3.47
N THR A 82 8.72 16.68 2.67
CA THR A 82 8.46 16.47 1.25
C THR A 82 9.75 16.24 0.48
N GLY A 83 10.77 17.07 0.71
CA GLY A 83 12.09 16.92 0.12
C GLY A 83 12.76 15.60 0.54
N GLY A 84 12.69 15.24 1.82
CA GLY A 84 13.25 13.99 2.35
C GLY A 84 12.58 12.75 1.76
N LEU A 85 11.24 12.71 1.70
CA LEU A 85 10.51 11.59 1.09
C LEU A 85 10.73 11.52 -0.43
N ALA A 86 10.76 12.65 -1.13
CA ALA A 86 11.03 12.69 -2.57
C ALA A 86 12.46 12.20 -2.87
N THR A 87 13.44 12.66 -2.10
CA THR A 87 14.85 12.22 -2.23
C THR A 87 14.98 10.74 -1.89
N LEU A 88 14.25 10.25 -0.89
CA LEU A 88 14.24 8.83 -0.53
C LEU A 88 13.65 7.99 -1.67
N ALA A 89 12.50 8.39 -2.21
CA ALA A 89 11.89 7.73 -3.35
C ALA A 89 12.82 7.72 -4.57
N TYR A 90 13.50 8.84 -4.84
CA TYR A 90 14.48 8.93 -5.93
C TYR A 90 15.68 8.00 -5.70
N GLY A 91 16.25 7.99 -4.49
CA GLY A 91 17.35 7.08 -4.15
C GLY A 91 16.96 5.61 -4.29
N ILE A 92 15.72 5.24 -3.92
CA ILE A 92 15.18 3.89 -4.13
C ILE A 92 15.14 3.54 -5.61
N VAL A 93 14.64 4.42 -6.47
CA VAL A 93 14.62 4.18 -7.93
C VAL A 93 16.05 4.04 -8.47
N GLN A 94 16.99 4.84 -7.98
CA GLN A 94 18.39 4.78 -8.39
C GLN A 94 19.04 3.42 -8.06
N THR A 95 18.55 2.70 -7.04
CA THR A 95 19.04 1.34 -6.74
C THR A 95 18.78 0.36 -7.87
N GLU A 96 17.71 0.53 -8.66
CA GLU A 96 17.41 -0.34 -9.81
C GLU A 96 18.27 -0.01 -11.03
N GLU A 97 18.63 1.26 -11.23
CA GLU A 97 19.43 1.70 -12.38
C GLU A 97 20.95 1.50 -12.17
N ALA A 98 21.48 1.94 -11.02
CA ALA A 98 22.92 1.98 -10.75
C ALA A 98 23.37 0.93 -9.72
N GLY A 99 22.43 0.29 -9.03
CA GLY A 99 22.71 -0.66 -7.95
C GLY A 99 22.90 0.00 -6.59
N TRP A 100 22.89 -0.84 -5.55
CA TRP A 100 22.99 -0.43 -4.15
C TRP A 100 24.38 0.09 -3.75
N GLY A 101 25.44 -0.36 -4.43
CA GLY A 101 26.82 0.02 -4.13
C GLY A 101 27.28 1.30 -4.82
N ASP A 102 26.47 1.87 -5.72
CA ASP A 102 26.87 3.06 -6.45
C ASP A 102 26.96 4.29 -5.51
N PRO A 103 28.05 5.07 -5.56
CA PRO A 103 28.22 6.24 -4.71
C PRO A 103 27.08 7.24 -4.82
N LYS A 104 26.45 7.42 -5.99
CA LYS A 104 25.32 8.36 -6.15
C LYS A 104 24.07 7.84 -5.44
N THR A 105 23.80 6.54 -5.53
CA THR A 105 22.70 5.90 -4.80
C THR A 105 22.90 6.06 -3.28
N LEU A 106 24.11 5.79 -2.79
CA LEU A 106 24.43 5.93 -1.36
C LEU A 106 24.34 7.38 -0.88
N LEU A 107 24.85 8.34 -1.65
CA LEU A 107 24.78 9.76 -1.33
C LEU A 107 23.34 10.29 -1.34
N THR A 108 22.50 9.85 -2.27
CA THR A 108 21.08 10.24 -2.33
C THR A 108 20.28 9.66 -1.17
N LEU A 109 20.48 8.37 -0.84
CA LEU A 109 19.85 7.74 0.34
C LEU A 109 20.32 8.41 1.64
N LEU A 110 21.62 8.71 1.77
CA LEU A 110 22.15 9.43 2.93
C LEU A 110 21.56 10.85 3.02
N GLY A 111 21.46 11.56 1.90
CA GLY A 111 20.83 12.88 1.82
C GLY A 111 19.37 12.85 2.26
N ALA A 112 18.61 11.82 1.84
CA ALA A 112 17.25 11.61 2.29
C ALA A 112 17.15 11.39 3.81
N LEU A 113 18.03 10.56 4.38
CA LEU A 113 18.10 10.34 5.83
C LEU A 113 18.45 11.63 6.59
N VAL A 114 19.38 12.44 6.07
CA VAL A 114 19.74 13.73 6.66
C VAL A 114 18.55 14.70 6.63
N LEU A 115 17.81 14.78 5.52
CA LEU A 115 16.61 15.63 5.41
C LEU A 115 15.50 15.20 6.38
N LEU A 116 15.25 13.89 6.50
CA LEU A 116 14.26 13.36 7.43
C LEU A 116 14.70 13.53 8.89
N ALA A 117 15.99 13.39 9.20
CA ALA A 117 16.52 13.68 10.53
C ALA A 117 16.41 15.18 10.88
N ALA A 118 16.71 16.05 9.92
CA ALA A 118 16.52 17.49 10.05
C ALA A 118 15.05 17.84 10.28
N PHE A 119 14.12 17.20 9.55
CA PHE A 119 12.68 17.33 9.79
C PHE A 119 12.31 17.01 11.23
N VAL A 120 12.75 15.86 11.76
CA VAL A 120 12.47 15.47 13.15
C VAL A 120 13.07 16.48 14.15
N ALA A 121 14.28 16.98 13.89
CA ALA A 121 14.92 17.96 14.75
C ALA A 121 14.20 19.33 14.75
N VAL A 122 13.66 19.75 13.60
CA VAL A 122 12.87 20.99 13.46
C VAL A 122 11.52 20.81 14.15
N GLU A 123 10.80 19.74 13.86
CA GLU A 123 9.50 19.41 14.48
C GLU A 123 9.58 19.30 16.01
N ALA A 124 10.68 18.78 16.54
CA ALA A 124 10.91 18.71 17.98
C ALA A 124 11.03 20.09 18.64
N ARG A 125 11.37 21.13 17.87
CA ARG A 125 11.59 22.51 18.33
C ARG A 125 10.46 23.47 17.94
N THR A 126 9.61 23.11 16.97
CA THR A 126 8.48 23.94 16.52
C THR A 126 7.36 23.98 17.55
N ALA A 127 6.82 25.17 17.84
CA ALA A 127 5.72 25.35 18.81
C ALA A 127 4.36 24.82 18.32
N ALA A 128 4.13 24.83 17.00
CA ALA A 128 2.96 24.27 16.32
C ALA A 128 3.42 23.27 15.24
N PRO A 129 3.91 22.08 15.63
CA PRO A 129 4.48 21.09 14.73
C PRO A 129 3.48 20.62 13.67
N LEU A 130 3.97 20.35 12.45
CA LEU A 130 3.19 19.64 11.44
C LEU A 130 2.84 18.26 11.98
N MET A 131 3.83 17.52 12.52
CA MET A 131 3.68 16.17 13.09
C MET A 131 4.07 16.13 14.56
N PRO A 132 3.09 16.12 15.49
CA PRO A 132 3.36 15.95 16.91
C PRO A 132 4.11 14.62 17.15
N LEU A 133 5.40 14.68 17.42
CA LEU A 133 6.25 13.48 17.62
C LEU A 133 5.76 12.57 18.75
N LYS A 134 4.91 13.10 19.65
CA LYS A 134 4.21 12.35 20.70
C LYS A 134 3.34 11.23 20.13
N ILE A 135 2.86 11.34 18.89
CA ILE A 135 2.07 10.29 18.21
C ILE A 135 2.88 9.00 18.07
N PHE A 136 4.18 9.09 17.80
CA PHE A 136 5.08 7.93 17.72
C PHE A 136 5.43 7.33 19.10
N ARG A 137 5.17 8.04 20.21
CA ARG A 137 5.29 7.46 21.56
C ARG A 137 4.17 6.47 21.86
N THR A 138 3.04 6.58 21.16
CA THR A 138 1.94 5.62 21.30
C THR A 138 2.31 4.33 20.59
N ARG A 139 2.60 3.29 21.38
CA ARG A 139 2.99 1.96 20.89
C ARG A 139 2.05 1.42 19.81
N THR A 140 0.75 1.63 19.95
CA THR A 140 -0.27 1.23 18.97
C THR A 140 -0.07 1.90 17.61
N VAL A 141 0.19 3.21 17.59
CA VAL A 141 0.33 3.98 16.35
C VAL A 141 1.62 3.60 15.63
N SER A 142 2.73 3.50 16.37
CA SER A 142 4.01 3.08 15.79
C SER A 142 3.94 1.65 15.26
N ALA A 143 3.39 0.71 16.03
CA ALA A 143 3.22 -0.68 15.58
C ALA A 143 2.30 -0.79 14.35
N ALA A 144 1.20 -0.05 14.31
CA ALA A 144 0.28 -0.05 13.18
C ALA A 144 0.93 0.54 11.91
N ASN A 145 1.65 1.66 12.02
CA ASN A 145 2.35 2.25 10.88
C ASN A 145 3.48 1.36 10.37
N THR A 146 4.26 0.73 11.27
CA THR A 146 5.27 -0.26 10.86
C THR A 146 4.63 -1.44 10.15
N ALA A 147 3.52 -1.98 10.66
CA ALA A 147 2.80 -3.05 9.98
C ALA A 147 2.30 -2.61 8.59
N ILE A 148 1.74 -1.40 8.46
CA ILE A 148 1.28 -0.85 7.17
C ILE A 148 2.44 -0.67 6.18
N LEU A 149 3.63 -0.26 6.65
CA LEU A 149 4.83 -0.17 5.84
C LEU A 149 5.26 -1.55 5.32
N LEU A 150 5.28 -2.57 6.18
CA LEU A 150 5.63 -3.95 5.79
C LEU A 150 4.59 -4.54 4.83
N PHE A 151 3.30 -4.26 5.05
CA PHE A 151 2.23 -4.66 4.13
C PHE A 151 2.35 -3.97 2.78
N GLY A 152 2.65 -2.67 2.76
CA GLY A 152 2.93 -1.91 1.54
C GLY A 152 4.06 -2.55 0.74
N SER A 153 5.14 -2.95 1.43
CA SER A 153 6.32 -3.59 0.85
C SER A 153 5.95 -4.84 0.04
N SER A 154 5.18 -5.76 0.63
CA SER A 154 4.75 -6.98 -0.06
C SER A 154 3.68 -6.72 -1.12
N SER A 155 2.76 -5.77 -0.87
CA SER A 155 1.64 -5.48 -1.78
C SER A 155 2.11 -4.94 -3.13
N PHE A 156 3.04 -3.97 -3.14
CA PHE A 156 3.57 -3.39 -4.37
C PHE A 156 4.40 -4.42 -5.15
N GLY A 157 5.20 -5.21 -4.43
CA GLY A 157 5.93 -6.35 -4.99
C GLY A 157 4.99 -7.31 -5.71
N MET A 158 3.87 -7.70 -5.09
CA MET A 158 2.89 -8.56 -5.75
C MET A 158 2.44 -8.02 -7.11
N TRP A 159 1.98 -6.77 -7.14
CA TRP A 159 1.43 -6.20 -8.38
C TRP A 159 2.48 -6.17 -9.48
N PHE A 160 3.69 -5.73 -9.16
CA PHE A 160 4.80 -5.71 -10.10
C PHE A 160 5.17 -7.11 -10.61
N PHE A 161 5.52 -8.04 -9.71
CA PHE A 161 6.00 -9.36 -10.10
C PHE A 161 4.95 -10.20 -10.80
N MET A 162 3.69 -10.12 -10.39
CA MET A 162 2.62 -10.86 -11.09
C MET A 162 2.38 -10.33 -12.50
N THR A 163 2.42 -9.01 -12.69
CA THR A 163 2.29 -8.42 -14.03
C THR A 163 3.45 -8.81 -14.93
N VAL A 164 4.69 -8.77 -14.43
CA VAL A 164 5.87 -9.16 -15.20
C VAL A 164 5.92 -10.67 -15.43
N TYR A 165 5.49 -11.50 -14.47
CA TYR A 165 5.34 -12.95 -14.64
C TYR A 165 4.33 -13.28 -15.74
N ALA A 166 3.14 -12.67 -15.70
CA ALA A 166 2.12 -12.90 -16.71
C ALA A 166 2.62 -12.54 -18.13
N GLN A 167 3.31 -11.41 -18.27
CA GLN A 167 3.80 -10.96 -19.58
C GLN A 167 5.05 -11.72 -20.05
N ASN A 168 6.08 -11.82 -19.22
CA ASN A 168 7.39 -12.34 -19.63
C ASN A 168 7.50 -13.88 -19.54
N VAL A 169 6.71 -14.53 -18.68
CA VAL A 169 6.75 -15.99 -18.51
C VAL A 169 5.56 -16.66 -19.18
N LEU A 170 4.34 -16.14 -18.96
CA LEU A 170 3.13 -16.73 -19.54
C LEU A 170 2.79 -16.21 -20.94
N GLY A 171 3.51 -15.19 -21.43
CA GLY A 171 3.29 -14.59 -22.75
C GLY A 171 1.96 -13.85 -22.88
N TYR A 172 1.35 -13.43 -21.77
CA TYR A 172 0.08 -12.70 -21.80
C TYR A 172 0.27 -11.31 -22.38
N THR A 173 -0.70 -10.86 -23.17
CA THR A 173 -0.77 -9.44 -23.55
C THR A 173 -1.01 -8.56 -22.33
N PRO A 174 -0.70 -7.25 -22.37
CA PRO A 174 -0.98 -6.34 -21.27
C PRO A 174 -2.46 -6.37 -20.82
N LEU A 175 -3.39 -6.51 -21.77
CA LEU A 175 -4.82 -6.67 -21.48
C LEU A 175 -5.11 -7.97 -20.72
N GLN A 176 -4.55 -9.09 -21.16
CA GLN A 176 -4.72 -10.39 -20.49
C GLN A 176 -4.13 -10.38 -19.09
N ALA A 177 -2.94 -9.79 -18.90
CA ALA A 177 -2.32 -9.62 -17.59
C ALA A 177 -3.16 -8.74 -16.65
N GLY A 178 -3.72 -7.63 -17.17
CA GLY A 178 -4.63 -6.78 -16.41
C GLY A 178 -5.89 -7.52 -15.97
N LEU A 179 -6.53 -8.25 -16.89
CA LEU A 179 -7.73 -9.06 -16.61
C LEU A 179 -7.45 -10.20 -15.62
N ALA A 180 -6.28 -10.84 -15.73
CA ALA A 180 -5.85 -11.91 -14.84
C ALA A 180 -5.75 -11.47 -13.38
N LEU A 181 -5.50 -10.18 -13.12
CA LEU A 181 -5.34 -9.63 -11.77
C LEU A 181 -6.62 -9.00 -11.19
N VAL A 182 -7.70 -8.89 -11.98
CA VAL A 182 -9.00 -8.40 -11.51
C VAL A 182 -9.54 -9.19 -10.30
N PRO A 183 -9.45 -10.53 -10.25
CA PRO A 183 -9.85 -11.31 -9.08
C PRO A 183 -9.11 -10.88 -7.80
N SER A 184 -7.81 -10.59 -7.90
CA SER A 184 -6.99 -10.09 -6.80
C SER A 184 -7.43 -8.69 -6.35
N SER A 185 -7.74 -7.79 -7.28
CA SER A 185 -8.33 -6.47 -6.94
C SER A 185 -9.66 -6.63 -6.21
N LEU A 186 -10.53 -7.53 -6.68
CA LEU A 186 -11.82 -7.79 -6.06
C LEU A 186 -11.66 -8.38 -4.65
N ALA A 187 -10.70 -9.29 -4.47
CA ALA A 187 -10.38 -9.86 -3.16
C ALA A 187 -9.94 -8.80 -2.16
N VAL A 188 -9.09 -7.83 -2.55
CA VAL A 188 -8.68 -6.71 -1.67
C VAL A 188 -9.90 -5.88 -1.25
N VAL A 189 -10.82 -5.61 -2.18
CA VAL A 189 -12.03 -4.82 -1.92
C VAL A 189 -12.98 -5.57 -0.99
N LEU A 190 -13.18 -6.87 -1.24
CA LEU A 190 -14.02 -7.73 -0.40
C LEU A 190 -13.43 -7.87 1.01
N GLY A 191 -12.13 -8.12 1.14
CA GLY A 191 -11.43 -8.19 2.42
C GLY A 191 -11.57 -6.88 3.22
N SER A 192 -11.36 -5.74 2.56
CA SER A 192 -11.49 -4.41 3.18
C SER A 192 -12.90 -4.10 3.66
N LYS A 193 -13.92 -4.59 2.93
CA LYS A 193 -15.35 -4.44 3.29
C LYS A 193 -15.80 -5.44 4.36
N LEU A 194 -15.22 -6.62 4.38
CA LEU A 194 -15.50 -7.65 5.37
C LEU A 194 -14.89 -7.27 6.73
N ALA A 195 -13.75 -6.59 6.73
CA ALA A 195 -13.05 -6.22 7.94
C ALA A 195 -13.91 -5.46 8.98
N PRO A 196 -14.60 -4.34 8.65
CA PRO A 196 -15.48 -3.64 9.58
C PRO A 196 -16.61 -4.49 10.17
N ARG A 197 -17.05 -5.54 9.46
CA ARG A 197 -18.11 -6.46 9.94
C ARG A 197 -17.58 -7.49 10.94
N LEU A 198 -16.32 -7.90 10.77
CA LEU A 198 -15.67 -8.87 11.66
C LEU A 198 -14.97 -8.22 12.85
N MET A 199 -14.62 -6.93 12.75
CA MET A 199 -13.98 -6.16 13.83
C MET A 199 -14.75 -6.18 15.16
N PRO A 200 -16.09 -6.05 15.22
CA PRO A 200 -16.83 -6.12 16.48
C PRO A 200 -16.71 -7.47 17.19
N ALA A 201 -16.61 -8.58 16.44
CA ALA A 201 -16.56 -9.92 17.00
C ALA A 201 -15.13 -10.34 17.39
N LEU A 202 -14.14 -10.04 16.56
CA LEU A 202 -12.76 -10.54 16.71
C LEU A 202 -11.80 -9.51 17.33
N GLY A 203 -12.17 -8.23 17.30
CA GLY A 203 -11.29 -7.11 17.66
C GLY A 203 -10.28 -6.77 16.55
N ALA A 204 -9.83 -5.51 16.54
CA ALA A 204 -8.99 -4.98 15.46
C ALA A 204 -7.61 -5.66 15.37
N ARG A 205 -6.98 -5.95 16.52
CA ARG A 205 -5.67 -6.62 16.58
C ARG A 205 -5.74 -8.05 16.02
N THR A 206 -6.69 -8.85 16.48
CA THR A 206 -6.84 -10.25 16.07
C THR A 206 -7.13 -10.33 14.57
N LEU A 207 -8.01 -9.45 14.08
CA LEU A 207 -8.36 -9.44 12.66
C LEU A 207 -7.19 -9.00 11.77
N ALA A 208 -6.38 -8.03 12.21
CA ALA A 208 -5.15 -7.64 11.50
C ALA A 208 -4.17 -8.81 11.40
N VAL A 209 -3.98 -9.56 12.49
CA VAL A 209 -3.13 -10.77 12.53
C VAL A 209 -3.67 -11.85 11.61
N ILE A 210 -4.98 -12.13 11.63
CA ILE A 210 -5.60 -13.10 10.73
C ILE A 210 -5.39 -12.70 9.27
N GLY A 211 -5.66 -11.44 8.91
CA GLY A 211 -5.42 -10.95 7.55
C GLY A 211 -3.95 -11.05 7.13
N ALA A 212 -3.01 -10.79 8.05
CA ALA A 212 -1.58 -10.95 7.82
C ALA A 212 -1.19 -12.39 7.51
N LEU A 213 -1.72 -13.35 8.28
CA LEU A 213 -1.46 -14.78 8.09
C LEU A 213 -2.07 -15.30 6.78
N VAL A 214 -3.29 -14.85 6.44
CA VAL A 214 -3.95 -15.16 5.17
C VAL A 214 -3.16 -14.60 3.99
N ALA A 215 -2.66 -13.37 4.11
CA ALA A 215 -1.81 -12.80 3.08
C ALA A 215 -0.50 -13.59 2.97
N ALA A 216 0.18 -13.83 4.08
CA ALA A 216 1.45 -14.56 4.13
C ALA A 216 1.34 -15.97 3.54
N SER A 217 0.23 -16.69 3.78
CA SER A 217 0.00 -18.00 3.17
C SER A 217 -0.21 -17.90 1.65
N GLY A 218 -0.91 -16.85 1.18
CA GLY A 218 -1.00 -16.55 -0.25
C GLY A 218 0.36 -16.27 -0.89
N PHE A 219 1.20 -15.45 -0.26
CA PHE A 219 2.56 -15.17 -0.74
C PHE A 219 3.44 -16.43 -0.72
N ALA A 220 3.32 -17.25 0.33
CA ALA A 220 4.04 -18.52 0.44
C ALA A 220 3.61 -19.52 -0.65
N TRP A 221 2.31 -19.61 -0.94
CA TRP A 221 1.81 -20.43 -2.03
C TRP A 221 2.26 -19.89 -3.40
N GLN A 222 2.18 -18.58 -3.63
CA GLN A 222 2.70 -17.99 -4.88
C GLN A 222 4.21 -18.28 -5.05
N SER A 223 4.94 -18.40 -3.95
CA SER A 223 6.37 -18.69 -3.98
C SER A 223 6.73 -20.10 -4.45
N THR A 224 5.76 -21.01 -4.53
CA THR A 224 5.93 -22.34 -5.14
C THR A 224 5.47 -22.37 -6.61
N MET A 225 5.45 -21.22 -7.28
CA MET A 225 5.07 -21.13 -8.69
C MET A 225 5.95 -22.03 -9.57
N SER A 226 5.31 -22.67 -10.54
CA SER A 226 5.96 -23.47 -11.58
C SER A 226 5.42 -23.09 -12.95
N VAL A 227 6.20 -23.40 -13.98
CA VAL A 227 5.89 -23.05 -15.38
C VAL A 227 4.67 -23.83 -15.90
N ASP A 228 4.37 -25.00 -15.33
CA ASP A 228 3.29 -25.90 -15.78
C ASP A 228 1.95 -25.71 -15.04
N GLY A 229 1.83 -24.70 -14.19
CA GLY A 229 0.64 -24.55 -13.35
C GLY A 229 -0.57 -23.93 -14.06
N THR A 230 -1.78 -24.37 -13.70
CA THR A 230 -3.03 -23.84 -14.27
C THR A 230 -3.38 -22.47 -13.70
N PHE A 231 -4.07 -21.62 -14.48
CA PHE A 231 -4.48 -20.26 -14.08
C PHE A 231 -5.13 -20.20 -12.67
N LEU A 232 -5.91 -21.23 -12.31
CA LEU A 232 -6.53 -21.32 -11.00
C LEU A 232 -5.51 -21.43 -9.85
N THR A 233 -4.44 -22.21 -10.04
CA THR A 233 -3.46 -22.51 -8.98
C THR A 233 -2.27 -21.56 -8.98
N THR A 234 -1.92 -20.97 -10.15
CA THR A 234 -0.76 -20.06 -10.28
C THR A 234 -1.08 -18.58 -10.14
N ILE A 235 -2.34 -18.18 -10.36
CA ILE A 235 -2.73 -16.75 -10.35
C ILE A 235 -3.93 -16.52 -9.43
N LEU A 236 -5.04 -17.23 -9.68
CA LEU A 236 -6.31 -16.94 -9.02
C LEU A 236 -6.26 -17.23 -7.51
N GLY A 237 -5.91 -18.47 -7.15
CA GLY A 237 -5.90 -18.94 -5.76
C GLY A 237 -4.98 -18.11 -4.84
N PRO A 238 -3.67 -18.03 -5.16
CA PRO A 238 -2.74 -17.26 -4.34
C PRO A 238 -3.07 -15.76 -4.36
N GLY A 239 -3.44 -15.20 -5.52
CA GLY A 239 -3.79 -13.78 -5.65
C GLY A 239 -4.97 -13.36 -4.77
N ILE A 240 -6.00 -14.21 -4.66
CA ILE A 240 -7.13 -13.99 -3.76
C ILE A 240 -6.69 -14.02 -2.29
N LEU A 241 -5.83 -14.96 -1.89
CA LEU A 241 -5.34 -15.02 -0.50
C LEU A 241 -4.44 -13.83 -0.16
N MET A 242 -3.52 -13.48 -1.04
CA MET A 242 -2.59 -12.35 -0.87
C MET A 242 -3.36 -11.05 -0.69
N MET A 243 -4.21 -10.70 -1.65
CA MET A 243 -4.95 -9.44 -1.62
C MET A 243 -6.14 -9.48 -0.67
N GLY A 244 -6.84 -10.60 -0.55
CA GLY A 244 -7.91 -10.77 0.43
C GLY A 244 -7.40 -10.58 1.86
N GLY A 245 -6.25 -11.18 2.21
CA GLY A 245 -5.59 -11.01 3.50
C GLY A 245 -5.11 -9.57 3.74
N ILE A 246 -4.48 -8.94 2.73
CA ILE A 246 -4.06 -7.53 2.81
C ILE A 246 -5.27 -6.61 3.00
N GLY A 247 -6.36 -6.81 2.27
CA GLY A 247 -7.61 -6.08 2.46
C GLY A 247 -8.20 -6.28 3.86
N LEU A 248 -8.18 -7.51 4.38
CA LEU A 248 -8.70 -7.84 5.69
C LEU A 248 -7.91 -7.17 6.84
N ALA A 249 -6.60 -6.99 6.67
CA ALA A 249 -5.72 -6.41 7.70
C ALA A 249 -5.57 -4.88 7.62
N THR A 250 -5.69 -4.28 6.44
CA THR A 250 -5.45 -2.84 6.24
C THR A 250 -6.49 -1.97 6.95
N THR A 251 -7.78 -2.32 6.89
CA THR A 251 -8.84 -1.54 7.58
C THR A 251 -8.70 -1.55 9.11
N PRO A 252 -8.46 -2.70 9.79
CA PRO A 252 -8.19 -2.73 11.22
C PRO A 252 -6.91 -2.00 11.60
N LEU A 253 -5.84 -2.11 10.81
CA LEU A 253 -4.58 -1.39 11.04
C LEU A 253 -4.77 0.13 10.94
N ALA A 254 -5.51 0.61 9.94
CA ALA A 254 -5.86 2.02 9.81
C ALA A 254 -6.72 2.51 11.00
N THR A 255 -7.64 1.67 11.48
CA THR A 255 -8.43 1.97 12.68
C THR A 255 -7.56 2.02 13.93
N LEU A 256 -6.61 1.09 14.09
CA LEU A 256 -5.67 1.08 15.21
C LEU A 256 -4.75 2.31 15.20
N ALA A 257 -4.26 2.71 14.03
CA ALA A 257 -3.45 3.91 13.87
C ALA A 257 -4.23 5.18 14.24
N THR A 258 -5.51 5.27 13.84
CA THR A 258 -6.37 6.44 14.07
C THR A 258 -7.02 6.46 15.45
N SER A 259 -7.13 5.31 16.15
CA SER A 259 -7.83 5.21 17.44
C SER A 259 -7.21 6.03 18.57
N SER A 260 -5.94 6.40 18.44
CA SER A 260 -5.20 7.22 19.44
C SER A 260 -5.00 8.67 18.98
N ALA A 261 -5.61 9.08 17.87
CA ALA A 261 -5.50 10.44 17.34
C ALA A 261 -6.44 11.39 18.10
N ALA A 262 -5.95 12.58 18.46
CA ALA A 262 -6.81 13.59 19.06
C ALA A 262 -7.83 14.16 18.03
N PRO A 263 -8.98 14.71 18.46
CA PRO A 263 -9.90 15.42 17.57
C PRO A 263 -9.16 16.54 16.82
N GLY A 264 -9.07 16.43 15.50
CA GLY A 264 -8.31 17.36 14.64
C GLY A 264 -7.00 16.80 14.07
N GLU A 265 -6.50 15.67 14.58
CA GLU A 265 -5.27 15.02 14.09
C GLU A 265 -5.54 13.84 13.13
N ALA A 266 -6.81 13.52 12.87
CA ALA A 266 -7.19 12.40 12.00
C ALA A 266 -6.63 12.53 10.57
N GLY A 267 -6.59 13.75 10.01
CA GLY A 267 -6.00 14.01 8.70
C GLY A 267 -4.50 13.73 8.66
N LEU A 268 -3.80 14.08 9.73
CA LEU A 268 -2.39 13.82 9.89
C LEU A 268 -2.08 12.33 10.00
N VAL A 269 -2.83 11.61 10.83
CA VAL A 269 -2.63 10.17 11.00
C VAL A 269 -2.95 9.41 9.71
N SER A 270 -3.99 9.82 8.99
CA SER A 270 -4.30 9.28 7.66
C SER A 270 -3.17 9.53 6.66
N GLY A 271 -2.60 10.74 6.68
CA GLY A 271 -1.42 11.08 5.88
C GLY A 271 -0.23 10.19 6.21
N LEU A 272 0.07 9.99 7.50
CA LEU A 272 1.16 9.12 7.95
C LEU A 272 0.96 7.66 7.51
N VAL A 273 -0.27 7.14 7.61
CA VAL A 273 -0.63 5.80 7.12
C VAL A 273 -0.39 5.68 5.62
N ASN A 274 -0.82 6.67 4.83
CA ASN A 274 -0.65 6.65 3.39
C ASN A 274 0.83 6.78 2.97
N THR A 275 1.58 7.65 3.63
CA THR A 275 3.03 7.78 3.43
C THR A 275 3.76 6.49 3.80
N SER A 276 3.45 5.89 4.95
CA SER A 276 4.04 4.62 5.39
C SER A 276 3.77 3.51 4.38
N ARG A 277 2.54 3.40 3.86
CA ARG A 277 2.18 2.44 2.83
C ARG A 277 2.95 2.66 1.53
N THR A 278 3.06 3.91 1.08
CA THR A 278 3.68 4.27 -0.20
C THR A 278 5.20 4.08 -0.14
N MET A 279 5.84 4.58 0.91
CA MET A 279 7.27 4.39 1.13
C MET A 279 7.63 2.93 1.37
N GLY A 280 6.80 2.21 2.13
CA GLY A 280 6.92 0.77 2.29
C GLY A 280 6.84 0.05 0.96
N GLY A 281 5.86 0.38 0.11
CA GLY A 281 5.74 -0.17 -1.23
C GLY A 281 6.96 0.06 -2.12
N ALA A 282 7.49 1.28 -2.13
CA ALA A 282 8.70 1.61 -2.90
C ALA A 282 9.94 0.85 -2.39
N LEU A 283 10.21 0.89 -1.08
CA LEU A 283 11.34 0.19 -0.46
C LEU A 283 11.24 -1.32 -0.64
N GLY A 284 10.04 -1.87 -0.42
CA GLY A 284 9.75 -3.28 -0.60
C GLY A 284 9.96 -3.71 -2.04
N LEU A 285 9.43 -2.96 -3.01
CA LEU A 285 9.62 -3.29 -4.41
C LEU A 285 11.11 -3.31 -4.78
N ALA A 286 11.88 -2.26 -4.47
CA ALA A 286 13.30 -2.23 -4.82
C ALA A 286 14.12 -3.36 -4.16
N THR A 287 13.85 -3.66 -2.89
CA THR A 287 14.51 -4.77 -2.20
C THR A 287 14.13 -6.13 -2.81
N LEU A 288 12.85 -6.34 -3.11
CA LEU A 288 12.37 -7.56 -3.75
C LEU A 288 12.88 -7.70 -5.20
N SER A 289 12.95 -6.61 -5.98
CA SER A 289 13.58 -6.53 -7.31
C SER A 289 15.04 -6.98 -7.24
N THR A 290 15.76 -6.51 -6.22
CA THR A 290 17.16 -6.88 -6.00
C THR A 290 17.32 -8.36 -5.68
N VAL A 291 16.47 -8.90 -4.81
CA VAL A 291 16.45 -10.34 -4.49
C VAL A 291 16.12 -11.16 -5.74
N ALA A 292 15.11 -10.76 -6.50
CA ALA A 292 14.72 -11.44 -7.73
C ALA A 292 15.87 -11.44 -8.74
N ALA A 293 16.50 -10.29 -8.99
CA ALA A 293 17.64 -10.16 -9.89
C ALA A 293 18.84 -11.01 -9.44
N ALA A 294 19.14 -11.04 -8.14
CA ALA A 294 20.23 -11.84 -7.59
C ALA A 294 20.02 -13.35 -7.78
N VAL A 295 18.77 -13.82 -7.74
CA VAL A 295 18.43 -15.25 -7.95
C VAL A 295 18.31 -15.59 -9.43
N THR A 296 17.75 -14.69 -10.25
CA THR A 296 17.68 -14.87 -11.72
C THR A 296 19.08 -14.92 -12.35
N GLY A 297 20.04 -14.18 -11.79
CA GLY A 297 21.41 -14.12 -12.29
C GLY A 297 21.54 -13.28 -13.57
N PRO A 298 22.76 -13.19 -14.15
CA PRO A 298 22.99 -12.40 -15.34
C PRO A 298 22.28 -13.01 -16.56
N LEU A 299 21.37 -12.25 -17.15
CA LEU A 299 20.67 -12.65 -18.38
C LEU A 299 21.64 -12.53 -19.57
N HIS A 300 22.12 -13.66 -20.08
CA HIS A 300 22.89 -13.71 -21.32
C HIS A 300 21.99 -14.14 -22.48
N GLY A 301 21.61 -13.19 -23.34
CA GLY A 301 20.72 -13.46 -24.48
C GLY A 301 19.24 -13.41 -24.12
N THR A 302 18.42 -14.30 -24.71
CA THR A 302 16.97 -14.37 -24.45
C THR A 302 16.72 -14.81 -23.01
N PRO A 303 15.91 -14.08 -22.23
CA PRO A 303 15.64 -14.42 -20.84
C PRO A 303 15.04 -15.82 -20.70
N ASP A 304 15.66 -16.69 -19.89
CA ASP A 304 15.12 -18.01 -19.58
C ASP A 304 13.91 -17.86 -18.65
N PRO A 305 12.69 -18.30 -19.07
CA PRO A 305 11.50 -18.25 -18.23
C PRO A 305 11.66 -18.99 -16.90
N ALA A 306 12.47 -20.05 -16.83
CA ALA A 306 12.73 -20.76 -15.58
C ALA A 306 13.55 -19.93 -14.59
N ALA A 307 14.58 -19.23 -15.06
CA ALA A 307 15.39 -18.32 -14.24
C ALA A 307 14.57 -17.14 -13.71
N LEU A 308 13.69 -16.55 -14.55
CA LEU A 308 12.76 -15.49 -14.14
C LEU A 308 11.76 -15.99 -13.08
N THR A 309 11.17 -17.16 -13.31
CA THR A 309 10.23 -17.78 -12.36
C THR A 309 10.88 -18.02 -11.00
N SER A 310 12.14 -18.49 -10.98
CA SER A 310 12.89 -18.71 -9.75
C SER A 310 13.16 -17.41 -8.96
N GLY A 311 13.48 -16.32 -9.68
CA GLY A 311 13.70 -14.99 -9.09
C GLY A 311 12.41 -14.41 -8.51
N TYR A 312 11.30 -14.50 -9.24
CA TYR A 312 10.00 -14.06 -8.74
C TYR A 312 9.55 -14.89 -7.53
N ALA A 313 9.70 -16.22 -7.58
CA ALA A 313 9.46 -17.11 -6.46
C ALA A 313 10.29 -16.72 -5.21
N ALA A 314 11.53 -16.27 -5.38
CA ALA A 314 12.35 -15.75 -4.29
C ALA A 314 11.79 -14.44 -3.72
N ALA A 315 11.34 -13.51 -4.56
CA ALA A 315 10.66 -12.29 -4.10
C ALA A 315 9.37 -12.59 -3.32
N PHE A 316 8.56 -13.55 -3.77
CA PHE A 316 7.36 -13.96 -3.03
C PHE A 316 7.70 -14.66 -1.70
N ARG A 317 8.78 -15.45 -1.63
CA ARG A 317 9.29 -16.01 -0.36
C ARG A 317 9.67 -14.91 0.62
N VAL A 318 10.45 -13.92 0.18
CA VAL A 318 10.85 -12.79 1.04
C VAL A 318 9.64 -11.98 1.49
N SER A 319 8.68 -11.74 0.59
CA SER A 319 7.42 -11.06 0.92
C SER A 319 6.60 -11.82 1.98
N ALA A 320 6.56 -13.16 1.91
CA ALA A 320 5.92 -13.99 2.92
C ALA A 320 6.65 -13.87 4.27
N SER A 321 7.99 -13.91 4.28
CA SER A 321 8.80 -13.69 5.49
C SER A 321 8.58 -12.30 6.10
N ILE A 322 8.48 -11.26 5.28
CA ILE A 322 8.15 -9.89 5.71
C ILE A 322 6.78 -9.84 6.41
N LEU A 323 5.76 -10.49 5.84
CA LEU A 323 4.42 -10.53 6.43
C LEU A 323 4.35 -11.38 7.70
N LEU A 324 5.12 -12.47 7.80
CA LEU A 324 5.28 -13.22 9.04
C LEU A 324 5.97 -12.37 10.12
N GLY A 325 7.00 -11.61 9.75
CA GLY A 325 7.64 -10.62 10.62
C GLY A 325 6.66 -9.54 11.08
N ALA A 326 5.83 -9.02 10.19
CA ALA A 326 4.76 -8.08 10.52
C ALA A 326 3.75 -8.71 11.49
N THR A 327 3.42 -9.99 11.31
CA THR A 327 2.52 -10.74 12.20
C THR A 327 3.10 -10.88 13.60
N LEU A 328 4.38 -11.26 13.72
CA LEU A 328 5.09 -11.33 15.00
C LEU A 328 5.16 -9.96 15.66
N LEU A 329 5.49 -8.91 14.91
CA LEU A 329 5.48 -7.54 15.40
C LEU A 329 4.10 -7.16 15.95
N MET A 330 3.03 -7.45 15.22
CA MET A 330 1.67 -7.19 15.67
C MET A 330 1.31 -7.98 16.94
N LEU A 331 1.74 -9.24 17.05
CA LEU A 331 1.51 -10.06 18.23
C LEU A 331 2.29 -9.56 19.47
N LEU A 332 3.49 -9.03 19.28
CA LEU A 332 4.35 -8.58 20.37
C LEU A 332 4.10 -7.12 20.76
N TRP A 333 3.73 -6.25 19.83
CA TRP A 333 3.67 -4.80 20.02
C TRP A 333 2.28 -4.19 20.05
N LEU A 334 1.28 -4.75 19.37
CA LEU A 334 -0.08 -4.19 19.49
C LEU A 334 -0.65 -4.56 20.87
N PRO A 335 -1.24 -3.62 21.62
CA PRO A 335 -1.93 -3.95 22.87
C PRO A 335 -3.03 -4.98 22.61
N ARG A 336 -3.24 -5.94 23.53
CA ARG A 336 -4.47 -6.74 23.50
C ARG A 336 -5.59 -5.76 23.79
N SER A 337 -6.55 -5.62 22.87
CA SER A 337 -7.76 -4.84 23.13
C SER A 337 -8.47 -5.50 24.30
N GLY A 338 -8.30 -4.93 25.50
CA GLY A 338 -9.17 -5.23 26.64
C GLY A 338 -10.60 -4.92 26.22
N ARG A 339 -11.53 -5.81 26.57
CA ARG A 339 -12.96 -5.49 26.62
C ARG A 339 -13.05 -4.11 27.28
N ARG A 340 -13.43 -3.08 26.50
CA ARG A 340 -13.80 -1.80 27.09
C ARG A 340 -14.89 -2.11 28.09
N ASP A 341 -14.67 -1.62 29.30
CA ASP A 341 -15.50 -1.75 30.47
C ASP A 341 -16.97 -1.57 30.08
N ALA A 342 -17.74 -2.63 30.33
CA ALA A 342 -19.17 -2.55 30.44
C ALA A 342 -19.49 -1.82 31.75
N GLU A 343 -19.17 -0.53 31.81
CA GLU A 343 -19.47 0.34 32.95
C GLU A 343 -19.42 1.80 32.48
N HIS A 344 -20.54 2.26 31.96
CA HIS A 344 -21.02 3.60 32.29
C HIS A 344 -22.49 3.43 32.72
N PRO A 345 -22.80 3.61 34.02
CA PRO A 345 -24.19 3.64 34.50
C PRO A 345 -24.97 4.83 33.93
#